data_AF-A0A0E1VYG7-F1
#
_entry.id   AF-A0A0E1VYG7-F1
#
_cell.length_a   1.000
_cell.length_b   1.000
_cell.length_c   1.000
_cell.angle_alpha   90.00
_cell.angle_beta   90.00
_cell.angle_gamma   90.00
#
_symmetry.space_group_name_H-M   'P 1'
#
loop_
_entity.id
_entity.type
_entity.pdbx_description
1 polymer ?
#
loop_
_entity_poly.entity_id
_entity_poly.type
_entity_poly.pdbx_seq_one_letter_code
_entity_poly.pdbx_strand_id
1 'polypeptide(L)'
;MRITVHLDTFASTDPAAYAILWIDTTERRWSREGHAGVELPAWGNVVCRGGTTRVTGADDPHSLCVLEGLDLGAKQGPFEGETGAAHWYPHAHRAPVVGAWHVQCIDETVAPAEHELFTGREAS
;
A
#
# COMPACT_ATOMS: atom_id res chain seq x y z
N MET A 1 2.20 -1.03 13.06
CA MET A 1 1.84 -2.24 12.28
C MET A 1 2.13 -1.97 10.82
N ARG A 2 2.76 -2.92 10.14
CA ARG A 2 3.00 -2.89 8.69
C ARG A 2 2.36 -4.10 8.04
N ILE A 3 1.96 -3.95 6.79
CA ILE A 3 1.35 -5.04 6.04
C ILE A 3 1.96 -5.13 4.64
N THR A 4 2.04 -6.33 4.12
CA THR A 4 2.39 -6.57 2.72
C THR A 4 1.10 -6.89 1.95
N VAL A 5 0.81 -6.10 0.93
CA VAL A 5 -0.36 -6.25 0.07
C VAL A 5 0.10 -6.61 -1.33
N HIS A 6 -0.41 -7.72 -1.85
CA HIS A 6 -0.24 -8.11 -3.25
C HIS A 6 -1.41 -7.63 -4.07
N LEU A 7 -1.12 -6.95 -5.18
CA LEU A 7 -2.07 -6.52 -6.18
C LEU A 7 -1.89 -7.36 -7.42
N ASP A 8 -2.92 -8.01 -7.89
CA ASP A 8 -2.85 -8.89 -9.06
C ASP A 8 -4.20 -8.97 -9.79
N THR A 9 -4.31 -9.95 -10.70
CA THR A 9 -5.56 -10.32 -11.39
C THR A 9 -6.24 -9.16 -12.10
N PHE A 10 -5.47 -8.13 -12.44
CA PHE A 10 -5.95 -7.00 -13.19
C PHE A 10 -6.47 -7.49 -14.54
N ALA A 11 -7.68 -7.06 -14.90
CA ALA A 11 -8.32 -7.28 -16.20
C ALA A 11 -7.61 -6.47 -17.31
N SER A 12 -6.29 -6.63 -17.39
CA SER A 12 -5.37 -6.05 -18.33
C SER A 12 -5.00 -7.08 -19.39
N THR A 13 -4.28 -6.65 -20.42
CA THR A 13 -3.77 -7.54 -21.46
C THR A 13 -2.67 -8.49 -20.98
N ASP A 14 -2.08 -8.24 -19.80
CA ASP A 14 -1.06 -9.10 -19.19
C ASP A 14 -1.63 -9.80 -17.95
N PRO A 15 -1.89 -11.13 -18.00
CA PRO A 15 -2.38 -11.88 -16.85
C PRO A 15 -1.34 -12.06 -15.74
N ALA A 16 -0.06 -11.76 -16.00
CA ALA A 16 1.00 -11.80 -15.02
C ALA A 16 1.27 -10.43 -14.37
N ALA A 17 0.44 -9.41 -14.64
CA ALA A 17 0.61 -8.09 -14.06
C ALA A 17 0.34 -8.09 -12.55
N TYR A 18 1.31 -7.59 -11.76
CA TYR A 18 1.21 -7.50 -10.31
C TYR A 18 2.00 -6.32 -9.73
N ALA A 19 1.68 -5.95 -8.48
CA ALA A 19 2.53 -5.12 -7.62
C ALA A 19 2.48 -5.62 -6.17
N ILE A 20 3.60 -5.53 -5.46
CA ILE A 20 3.71 -5.82 -4.03
C ILE A 20 3.94 -4.50 -3.31
N LEU A 21 3.02 -4.15 -2.43
CA LEU A 21 3.09 -2.95 -1.61
C LEU A 21 3.41 -3.32 -0.17
N TRP A 22 4.35 -2.62 0.43
CA TRP A 22 4.55 -2.62 1.87
C TRP A 22 3.95 -1.34 2.44
N ILE A 23 3.01 -1.46 3.37
CA ILE A 23 2.23 -0.33 3.91
C ILE A 23 2.51 -0.21 5.40
N ASP A 24 3.01 0.95 5.82
CA ASP A 24 3.07 1.34 7.22
C ASP A 24 1.76 2.06 7.59
N THR A 25 0.94 1.37 8.39
CA THR A 25 -0.39 1.86 8.78
C THR A 25 -0.34 3.01 9.78
N THR A 26 0.74 3.11 10.56
CA THR A 26 0.95 4.18 11.54
C THR A 26 1.35 5.45 10.82
N GLU A 27 2.36 5.34 9.95
CA GLU A 27 2.91 6.45 9.18
C GLU A 27 2.05 6.85 7.98
N ARG A 28 1.05 6.03 7.63
CA ARG A 28 0.21 6.18 6.44
C ARG A 28 1.02 6.31 5.15
N ARG A 29 2.10 5.53 5.06
CA ARG A 29 3.00 5.49 3.91
C ARG A 29 3.03 4.10 3.31
N TRP A 30 3.39 4.03 2.04
CA TRP A 30 3.60 2.77 1.35
C TRP A 30 4.85 2.84 0.49
N SER A 31 5.48 1.70 0.29
CA SER A 31 6.55 1.47 -0.69
C SER A 31 6.20 0.31 -1.60
N ARG A 32 6.77 0.31 -2.80
CA ARG A 32 6.65 -0.78 -3.77
C ARG A 32 7.88 -1.67 -3.69
N GLU A 33 7.66 -2.91 -3.29
CA GLU A 33 8.73 -3.90 -3.09
C GLU A 33 9.01 -4.74 -4.35
N GLY A 34 8.01 -4.88 -5.22
CA GLY A 34 8.13 -5.62 -6.47
C GLY A 34 6.95 -5.33 -7.39
N HIS A 35 7.12 -5.50 -8.70
CA HIS A 35 6.05 -5.33 -9.67
C HIS A 35 6.41 -5.94 -11.03
N ALA A 36 5.38 -6.20 -11.83
CA ALA A 36 5.45 -6.36 -13.28
C ALA A 36 4.14 -5.85 -13.89
N GLY A 37 4.18 -5.01 -14.92
CA GLY A 37 2.96 -4.54 -15.63
C GLY A 37 2.05 -3.57 -14.84
N VAL A 38 2.11 -3.55 -13.51
CA VAL A 38 1.43 -2.56 -12.65
C VAL A 38 2.43 -1.47 -12.27
N GLU A 39 2.37 -0.36 -13.00
CA GLU A 39 3.26 0.78 -12.80
C GLU A 39 2.71 1.68 -11.69
N LEU A 40 3.43 1.68 -10.56
CA LEU A 40 3.22 2.53 -9.40
C LEU A 40 4.58 3.16 -9.03
N PRO A 41 4.60 4.37 -8.44
CA PRO A 41 5.84 4.98 -7.97
C PRO A 41 6.50 4.12 -6.89
N ALA A 42 7.76 4.42 -6.57
CA ALA A 42 8.50 3.67 -5.55
C ALA A 42 7.87 3.76 -4.16
N TRP A 43 7.20 4.88 -3.85
CA TRP A 43 6.54 5.11 -2.57
C TRP A 43 5.48 6.21 -2.69
N GLY A 44 4.66 6.34 -1.65
CA GLY A 44 3.72 7.45 -1.51
C GLY A 44 2.92 7.37 -0.22
N ASN A 45 1.72 7.95 -0.23
CA ASN A 45 0.87 8.03 0.95
C ASN A 45 -0.37 7.14 0.84
N VAL A 46 -0.93 6.80 2.00
CA VAL A 46 -2.17 6.04 2.15
C VAL A 46 -3.25 6.89 2.81
N VAL A 47 -4.42 6.93 2.18
CA VAL A 47 -5.58 7.69 2.67
C VAL A 47 -6.75 6.73 2.90
N CYS A 48 -7.20 6.62 4.15
CA CYS A 48 -8.38 5.83 4.50
C CYS A 48 -9.62 6.72 4.45
N ARG A 49 -10.62 6.35 3.64
CA ARG A 49 -11.93 7.03 3.60
C ARG A 49 -13.05 6.04 3.34
N GLY A 50 -14.08 6.08 4.18
CA GLY A 50 -15.32 5.34 3.98
C GLY A 50 -15.13 3.83 3.87
N GLY A 51 -14.27 3.23 4.70
CA GLY A 51 -13.99 1.80 4.68
C GLY A 51 -13.14 1.34 3.48
N THR A 52 -12.49 2.28 2.78
CA THR A 52 -11.58 1.98 1.67
C THR A 52 -10.22 2.62 1.91
N THR A 53 -9.19 1.97 1.39
CA THR A 53 -7.82 2.47 1.44
C THR A 53 -7.40 2.95 0.06
N ARG A 54 -6.91 4.17 -0.03
CA ARG A 54 -6.42 4.78 -1.27
C ARG A 54 -4.92 4.91 -1.23
N VAL A 55 -4.27 4.40 -2.26
CA VAL A 55 -2.84 4.52 -2.53
C VAL A 55 -2.64 5.73 -3.43
N THR A 56 -1.81 6.67 -2.99
CA THR A 56 -1.54 7.95 -3.67
C THR A 56 -0.05 8.15 -3.87
N GLY A 57 0.33 9.14 -4.68
CA GLY A 57 1.73 9.55 -4.79
C GLY A 57 2.25 10.22 -3.52
N ALA A 58 3.55 10.48 -3.47
CA ALA A 58 4.17 11.25 -2.39
C ALA A 58 3.65 12.70 -2.34
N ASP A 59 3.56 13.35 -3.51
CA ASP A 59 3.20 14.76 -3.65
C ASP A 59 1.87 14.96 -4.40
N ASP A 60 1.21 13.87 -4.81
CA ASP A 60 -0.02 13.90 -5.60
C ASP A 60 -1.16 13.21 -4.82
N PRO A 61 -2.25 13.95 -4.47
CA PRO A 61 -3.40 13.37 -3.77
C PRO A 61 -4.29 12.49 -4.67
N HIS A 62 -4.04 12.43 -5.98
CA HIS A 62 -4.77 11.55 -6.88
C HIS A 62 -4.53 10.08 -6.52
N SER A 63 -5.62 9.31 -6.54
CA SER A 63 -5.57 7.88 -6.24
C SER A 63 -4.97 7.13 -7.41
N LEU A 64 -3.84 6.48 -7.17
CA LEU A 64 -3.17 5.58 -8.08
C LEU A 64 -3.80 4.19 -8.02
N CYS A 65 -4.21 3.77 -6.81
CA CYS A 65 -4.95 2.54 -6.59
C CYS A 65 -5.95 2.72 -5.45
N VAL A 66 -7.11 2.09 -5.55
CA VAL A 66 -8.09 1.99 -4.47
C VAL A 66 -8.26 0.53 -4.09
N LEU A 67 -8.09 0.24 -2.81
CA LEU A 67 -8.23 -1.09 -2.20
C LEU A 67 -9.60 -1.10 -1.50
N GLU A 68 -10.61 -1.62 -2.20
CA GLU A 68 -11.99 -1.60 -1.70
C GLU A 68 -12.17 -2.58 -0.55
N GLY A 69 -12.83 -2.14 0.52
CA GLY A 69 -13.07 -2.96 1.71
C GLY A 69 -11.88 -3.07 2.67
N LEU A 70 -10.66 -2.76 2.22
CA LEU A 70 -9.50 -2.69 3.10
C LEU A 70 -9.58 -1.40 3.93
N ASP A 71 -9.98 -1.51 5.21
CA ASP A 71 -10.08 -0.37 6.12
C ASP A 71 -8.93 -0.34 7.12
N LEU A 72 -7.82 0.28 6.73
CA LEU A 72 -6.68 0.51 7.64
C LEU A 72 -6.96 1.56 8.74
N GLY A 73 -8.15 2.18 8.73
CA GLY A 73 -8.62 3.06 9.80
C GLY A 73 -9.50 2.36 10.83
N ALA A 74 -9.88 1.11 10.60
CA ALA A 74 -10.70 0.35 11.53
C ALA A 74 -9.93 0.01 12.81
N LYS A 75 -10.66 -0.21 13.91
CA LYS A 75 -10.08 -0.65 15.19
C LYS A 75 -9.62 -2.11 15.17
N GLN A 76 -10.08 -2.88 14.19
CA GLN A 76 -9.81 -4.30 14.03
C GLN A 76 -9.41 -4.55 12.58
N GLY A 77 -8.51 -5.50 12.38
CA GLY A 77 -7.96 -5.79 11.06
C GLY A 77 -6.94 -4.76 10.59
N PRO A 78 -6.38 -4.93 9.37
CA PRO A 78 -6.63 -6.05 8.45
C PRO A 78 -6.11 -7.40 8.97
N PHE A 79 -6.42 -8.48 8.26
CA PHE A 79 -5.98 -9.85 8.59
C PHE A 79 -5.15 -10.48 7.46
N GLU A 80 -4.22 -11.36 7.80
CA GLU A 80 -3.54 -12.16 6.78
C GLU A 80 -4.55 -13.02 6.01
N GLY A 81 -4.40 -13.06 4.68
CA GLY A 81 -5.32 -13.73 3.77
C GLY A 81 -6.57 -12.92 3.40
N GLU A 82 -6.76 -11.73 3.97
CA GLU A 82 -7.86 -10.84 3.58
C GLU A 82 -7.70 -10.38 2.13
N THR A 83 -8.81 -10.31 1.39
CA THR A 83 -8.81 -9.99 -0.03
C THR A 83 -10.02 -9.15 -0.42
N GLY A 84 -9.89 -8.39 -1.51
CA GLY A 84 -10.97 -7.58 -2.07
C GLY A 84 -10.61 -7.01 -3.42
N ALA A 85 -11.48 -6.15 -3.96
CA ALA A 85 -11.28 -5.54 -5.27
C ALA A 85 -10.26 -4.41 -5.23
N ALA A 86 -9.34 -4.40 -6.20
CA ALA A 86 -8.39 -3.33 -6.43
C ALA A 86 -8.75 -2.56 -7.70
N HIS A 87 -8.81 -1.24 -7.62
CA HIS A 87 -9.04 -0.35 -8.76
C HIS A 87 -7.76 0.44 -9.03
N TRP A 88 -6.99 0.03 -10.03
CA TRP A 88 -5.74 0.68 -10.44
C TRP A 88 -6.00 1.72 -11.52
N TYR A 89 -5.43 2.91 -11.36
CA TYR A 89 -5.59 4.06 -12.26
C TYR A 89 -4.26 4.33 -12.99
N PRO A 90 -3.94 3.59 -14.06
CA PRO A 90 -2.71 3.81 -14.83
C PRO A 90 -2.68 5.20 -15.49
N HIS A 91 -3.85 5.77 -15.75
CA HIS A 91 -4.00 7.10 -16.35
C HIS A 91 -5.16 7.84 -15.66
N ALA A 92 -4.90 9.06 -15.18
CA ALA A 92 -5.84 9.83 -14.37
C ALA A 92 -7.22 10.11 -15.01
N HIS A 93 -7.33 10.04 -16.34
CA HIS A 93 -8.55 10.31 -17.09
C HIS A 93 -9.21 9.07 -17.71
N ARG A 94 -8.75 7.86 -17.39
CA ARG A 94 -9.34 6.61 -17.88
C ARG A 94 -10.06 5.87 -16.76
N ALA A 95 -10.97 4.99 -17.16
CA ALA A 95 -11.57 4.03 -16.23
C ALA A 95 -10.46 3.19 -15.57
N PRO A 96 -10.60 2.83 -14.28
CA PRO A 96 -9.63 2.00 -13.60
C PRO A 96 -9.60 0.60 -14.20
N VAL A 97 -8.43 -0.03 -14.13
CA VAL A 97 -8.29 -1.46 -14.36
C VAL A 97 -8.62 -2.17 -13.05
N VAL A 98 -9.62 -3.05 -13.09
CA VAL A 98 -10.06 -3.81 -11.93
C VAL A 98 -9.20 -5.06 -11.76
N GLY A 99 -8.70 -5.30 -10.56
CA GLY A 99 -8.00 -6.51 -10.14
C GLY A 99 -8.37 -6.85 -8.70
N ALA A 100 -7.48 -7.56 -8.00
CA ALA A 100 -7.65 -7.90 -6.59
C ALA A 100 -6.47 -7.40 -5.75
N TRP A 101 -6.75 -7.16 -4.47
CA TRP A 101 -5.72 -7.01 -3.45
C TRP A 101 -5.78 -8.19 -2.48
N HIS A 102 -4.64 -8.55 -1.91
CA HIS A 102 -4.50 -9.62 -0.93
C HIS A 102 -3.51 -9.20 0.15
N VAL A 103 -3.91 -9.27 1.41
CA VAL A 103 -2.98 -9.09 2.53
C VAL A 103 -2.20 -10.40 2.69
N GLN A 104 -0.91 -10.37 2.38
CA GLN A 104 -0.06 -11.55 2.44
C GLN A 104 0.58 -11.75 3.81
N CYS A 105 0.94 -10.65 4.47
CA CYS A 105 1.65 -10.70 5.74
C CYS A 105 1.32 -9.46 6.57
N ILE A 106 1.23 -9.65 7.88
CA ILE A 106 1.08 -8.58 8.87
C ILE A 106 2.26 -8.63 9.83
N ASP A 107 2.98 -7.53 9.89
CA ASP A 107 3.99 -7.26 10.90
C ASP A 107 3.42 -6.33 11.98
N GLU A 108 3.01 -6.94 13.09
CA GLU A 108 2.53 -6.22 14.27
C GLU A 108 3.67 -5.59 15.09
N THR A 109 4.93 -5.87 14.76
CA THR A 109 6.05 -5.31 15.51
C THR A 109 6.08 -3.80 15.35
N VAL A 110 5.78 -3.10 16.44
CA VAL A 110 6.14 -1.69 16.60
C VAL A 110 7.56 -1.70 17.13
N ALA A 111 8.51 -2.11 16.30
CA ALA A 111 9.91 -1.92 16.66
C ALA A 111 10.14 -0.39 16.72
N PRO A 112 10.55 0.19 17.87
CA PRO A 112 11.14 1.52 17.84
C PRO A 112 12.31 1.46 16.88
N ALA A 113 12.53 2.53 16.11
CA ALA A 113 13.66 2.58 15.18
C ALA A 113 14.94 2.17 15.92
N GLU A 114 15.52 1.03 15.55
CA GLU A 114 16.74 0.51 16.16
C GLU A 114 17.96 1.43 15.94
N HIS A 115 17.77 2.51 15.18
CA HIS A 115 18.73 3.56 14.86
C HIS A 115 18.35 4.97 15.40
N GLU A 116 17.90 5.10 16.66
CA GLU A 116 18.07 6.37 17.40
C GLU A 116 19.47 6.54 18.02
N LEU A 117 20.44 5.67 17.69
CA LEU A 117 21.79 5.68 18.25
C LEU A 117 22.84 6.50 17.47
N PHE A 118 22.46 7.19 16.38
CA PHE A 118 23.39 7.98 15.57
C PHE A 118 23.19 9.50 15.63
N THR A 119 22.59 10.05 16.68
CA THR A 119 22.84 11.46 17.02
C THR A 119 24.04 11.53 17.94
N GLY A 120 25.23 11.49 17.35
CA GLY A 120 26.47 11.79 18.04
C GLY A 120 26.38 13.16 18.69
N ARG A 121 26.21 13.18 20.01
CA ARG A 121 26.55 14.33 20.84
C ARG A 121 27.68 13.89 21.74
N GLU A 122 28.90 14.15 21.29
CA GLU A 122 30.05 14.25 22.20
C GLU A 122 29.66 15.24 23.30
N ALA A 123 29.57 14.75 24.53
CA ALA A 123 29.54 15.60 25.70
C ALA A 123 30.94 16.23 25.84
N SER A 124 31.03 17.52 25.57
CA SER A 124 32.11 18.37 26.09
C SER A 124 31.89 18.69 27.57
#